data_AF-A0A7S0PA67-F1
#
_entry.id   AF-A0A7S0PA67-F1
#
_cell.length_a   1.000
_cell.length_b   1.000
_cell.length_c   1.000
_cell.angle_alpha   90.00
_cell.angle_beta   90.00
_cell.angle_gamma   90.00
#
_symmetry.space_group_name_H-M   'P 1'
#
loop_
_entity.id
_entity.type
_entity.pdbx_description
1 polymer ?
#
loop_
_entity_poly.entity_id
_entity_poly.type
_entity_poly.pdbx_seq_one_letter_code
_entity_poly.pdbx_strand_id
1 'polypeptide(L)'
;GNAATMARGARFFLMALAGIVAMHAARAQVEDEVEEDAAVFEEEDPIDEEAAASVFIAANKAIEFGDVPLLVVGKEFTVTYELFNLGNAPAYGVELMDSWDDASFELVKGEATAAFDRIEGDGSAKHTVVLRPLKEGVFDCTRANITYTTVPEDQADEDAAEYREALTSTDGLVQVVTAAEYRRRTGSTTNEWLVVAALSALVVVGPM
;
A
#
# COMPACT_ATOMS: atom_id res chain seq x y z
N GLY A 1 45.62 -52.45 82.77
CA GLY A 1 45.13 -53.02 81.51
C GLY A 1 43.67 -52.63 81.32
N ASN A 2 43.35 -52.21 80.09
CA ASN A 2 42.03 -52.21 79.44
C ASN A 2 40.79 -51.92 80.30
N ALA A 3 40.25 -50.69 80.19
CA ALA A 3 38.80 -50.42 80.21
C ALA A 3 38.43 -48.92 80.12
N ALA A 4 39.36 -47.98 80.35
CA ALA A 4 38.98 -46.56 80.52
C ALA A 4 39.08 -45.69 79.26
N THR A 5 39.73 -46.15 78.18
CA THR A 5 39.93 -45.36 76.95
C THR A 5 38.88 -45.62 75.86
N MET A 6 37.90 -46.52 76.10
CA MET A 6 36.93 -46.98 75.10
C MET A 6 35.51 -46.45 75.32
N ALA A 7 35.33 -45.35 76.07
CA ALA A 7 34.01 -44.77 76.37
C ALA A 7 33.82 -43.32 75.88
N ARG A 8 34.86 -42.67 75.35
CA ARG A 8 34.78 -41.29 74.84
C ARG A 8 34.69 -41.17 73.30
N GLY A 9 35.00 -42.23 72.55
CA GLY A 9 34.87 -42.25 71.08
C GLY A 9 33.48 -42.63 70.54
N ALA A 10 32.67 -43.36 71.32
CA ALA A 10 31.36 -43.85 70.87
C ALA A 10 30.24 -42.79 70.93
N ARG A 11 30.45 -41.67 71.65
CA ARG A 11 29.45 -40.60 71.77
C ARG A 11 29.50 -39.55 70.66
N PHE A 12 30.61 -39.44 69.91
CA PHE A 12 30.68 -38.54 68.75
C PHE A 12 30.21 -39.19 67.44
N PHE A 13 30.21 -40.52 67.33
CA PHE A 13 29.76 -41.21 66.11
C PHE A 13 28.23 -41.40 66.05
N LEU A 14 27.56 -41.54 67.19
CA LEU A 14 26.10 -41.69 67.25
C LEU A 14 25.31 -40.38 67.04
N MET A 15 25.93 -39.20 67.22
CA MET A 15 25.31 -37.92 66.86
C MET A 15 25.44 -37.58 65.36
N ALA A 16 26.42 -38.15 64.64
CA ALA A 16 26.56 -37.93 63.19
C ALA A 16 25.54 -38.74 62.36
N LEU A 17 25.09 -39.90 62.87
CA LEU A 17 24.13 -40.75 62.14
C LEU A 17 22.67 -40.31 62.30
N ALA A 18 22.31 -39.67 63.42
CA ALA A 18 20.97 -39.09 63.61
C ALA A 18 20.74 -37.83 62.75
N GLY A 19 21.79 -37.07 62.44
CA GLY A 19 21.71 -35.91 61.55
C GLY A 19 21.50 -36.28 60.08
N ILE A 20 22.13 -37.35 59.59
CA ILE A 20 21.98 -37.77 58.18
C ILE A 20 20.61 -38.40 57.92
N VAL A 21 20.05 -39.17 58.87
CA VAL A 21 18.69 -39.74 58.73
C VAL A 21 17.61 -38.65 58.83
N ALA A 22 17.78 -37.64 59.71
CA ALA A 22 16.86 -36.50 59.76
C ALA A 22 16.94 -35.65 58.47
N MET A 23 18.12 -35.52 57.86
CA MET A 23 18.31 -34.82 56.58
C MET A 23 17.82 -35.62 55.36
N HIS A 24 17.82 -36.96 55.42
CA HIS A 24 17.20 -37.82 54.41
C HIS A 24 15.68 -37.86 54.52
N ALA A 25 15.12 -37.86 55.74
CA ALA A 25 13.68 -37.82 55.97
C ALA A 25 13.08 -36.43 55.64
N ALA A 26 13.83 -35.35 55.87
CA ALA A 26 13.41 -34.00 55.46
C ALA A 26 13.53 -33.77 53.94
N ARG A 27 14.34 -34.56 53.22
CA ARG A 27 14.42 -34.54 51.75
C ARG A 27 13.34 -35.39 51.07
N ALA A 28 12.65 -36.24 51.84
CA ALA A 28 11.60 -37.13 51.34
C ALA A 28 10.18 -36.53 51.44
N GLN A 29 10.03 -35.29 51.90
CA GLN A 29 8.73 -34.60 52.02
C GLN A 29 8.69 -33.23 51.35
N VAL A 30 9.70 -32.91 50.55
CA VAL A 30 9.64 -31.81 49.57
C VAL A 30 10.04 -32.41 48.24
N GLU A 31 9.33 -33.46 47.84
CA GLU A 31 8.86 -33.48 46.47
C GLU A 31 7.93 -32.27 46.43
N ASP A 32 8.48 -31.12 46.03
CA ASP A 32 7.65 -30.05 45.52
C ASP A 32 6.71 -30.76 44.55
N GLU A 33 5.41 -30.72 44.84
CA GLU A 33 4.40 -30.76 43.81
C GLU A 33 4.85 -29.71 42.80
N VAL A 34 5.61 -30.15 41.80
CA VAL A 34 5.41 -29.63 40.47
C VAL A 34 4.00 -30.12 40.16
N GLU A 35 3.03 -29.36 40.67
CA GLU A 35 1.81 -29.11 39.94
C GLU A 35 2.37 -28.74 38.57
N GLU A 36 2.39 -29.73 37.67
CA GLU A 36 2.38 -29.42 36.27
C GLU A 36 1.10 -28.60 36.18
N ASP A 37 1.26 -27.29 36.31
CA ASP A 37 0.47 -26.31 35.61
C ASP A 37 0.67 -26.72 34.14
N ALA A 38 0.02 -27.82 33.75
CA ALA A 38 -0.49 -28.01 32.44
C ALA A 38 -1.33 -26.77 32.30
N ALA A 39 -0.69 -25.71 31.79
CA ALA A 39 -1.34 -24.55 31.30
C ALA A 39 -2.45 -25.16 30.47
N VAL A 40 -3.66 -25.04 31.01
CA VAL A 40 -4.85 -25.12 30.19
C VAL A 40 -4.56 -23.98 29.24
N PHE A 41 -3.95 -24.31 28.11
CA PHE A 41 -4.06 -23.52 26.92
C PHE A 41 -5.57 -23.50 26.75
N GLU A 42 -6.20 -22.46 27.31
CA GLU A 42 -7.45 -21.97 26.79
C GLU A 42 -7.13 -21.92 25.30
N GLU A 43 -7.74 -22.84 24.54
CA GLU A 43 -7.79 -22.68 23.10
C GLU A 43 -8.33 -21.26 22.96
N GLU A 44 -7.47 -20.31 22.63
CA GLU A 44 -7.90 -18.96 22.30
C GLU A 44 -9.04 -19.22 21.32
N ASP A 45 -10.26 -18.81 21.71
CA ASP A 45 -11.44 -18.96 20.86
C ASP A 45 -10.96 -18.61 19.46
N PRO A 46 -11.16 -19.49 18.45
CA PRO A 46 -10.70 -19.19 17.11
C PRO A 46 -11.18 -17.77 16.85
N ILE A 47 -10.25 -16.85 16.60
CA ILE A 47 -10.60 -15.45 16.38
C ILE A 47 -11.64 -15.55 15.28
N ASP A 48 -12.91 -15.33 15.63
CA ASP A 48 -13.98 -15.19 14.67
C ASP A 48 -13.64 -13.88 14.00
N GLU A 49 -12.70 -13.96 13.04
CA GLU A 49 -12.30 -12.91 12.13
C GLU A 49 -13.46 -12.77 11.15
N GLU A 50 -14.63 -12.44 11.68
CA GLU A 50 -15.64 -11.71 10.94
C GLU A 50 -14.97 -10.37 10.63
N ALA A 51 -14.19 -10.37 9.55
CA ALA A 51 -13.41 -9.24 9.11
C ALA A 51 -14.37 -8.07 8.98
N ALA A 52 -14.31 -7.14 9.95
CA ALA A 52 -15.26 -6.07 10.08
C ALA A 52 -15.42 -5.38 8.72
N ALA A 53 -16.67 -5.30 8.23
CA ALA A 53 -16.98 -4.75 6.93
C ALA A 53 -16.35 -3.34 6.82
N SER A 54 -15.37 -3.21 5.94
CA SER A 54 -14.60 -2.00 5.73
C SER A 54 -14.69 -1.60 4.27
N VAL A 55 -14.76 -0.29 4.03
CA VAL A 55 -14.87 0.29 2.68
C VAL A 55 -13.90 1.45 2.60
N PHE A 56 -12.96 1.40 1.67
CA PHE A 56 -12.01 2.49 1.47
C PHE A 56 -11.64 2.59 0.00
N ILE A 57 -11.94 3.74 -0.61
CA ILE A 57 -11.59 3.99 -2.01
C ILE A 57 -10.24 4.70 -2.08
N ALA A 58 -9.27 4.04 -2.73
CA ALA A 58 -8.06 4.66 -3.22
C ALA A 58 -8.19 4.92 -4.72
N ALA A 59 -7.66 6.04 -5.22
CA ALA A 59 -7.79 6.37 -6.63
C ALA A 59 -6.52 6.97 -7.23
N ASN A 60 -6.22 6.55 -8.45
CA ASN A 60 -5.12 7.03 -9.27
C ASN A 60 -5.68 7.87 -10.43
N LYS A 61 -5.14 9.06 -10.62
CA LYS A 61 -5.28 9.87 -11.83
C LYS A 61 -3.93 9.88 -12.55
N ALA A 62 -3.94 9.52 -13.84
CA ALA A 62 -2.76 9.48 -14.68
C ALA A 62 -3.02 10.12 -16.04
N ILE A 63 -2.06 10.94 -16.50
CA ILE A 63 -2.05 11.52 -17.84
C ILE A 63 -1.17 10.68 -18.75
N GLU A 64 -1.71 10.28 -19.91
CA GLU A 64 -0.94 9.56 -20.91
C GLU A 64 -0.05 10.52 -21.69
N PHE A 65 1.26 10.40 -21.49
CA PHE A 65 2.27 11.10 -22.28
C PHE A 65 2.81 10.20 -23.39
N GLY A 66 3.32 10.82 -24.46
CA GLY A 66 4.14 10.11 -25.45
C GLY A 66 5.56 9.84 -24.92
N ASP A 67 6.53 9.75 -25.83
CA ASP A 67 7.95 9.48 -25.50
C ASP A 67 8.58 10.51 -24.54
N VAL A 68 7.98 11.69 -24.44
CA VAL A 68 8.44 12.80 -23.59
C VAL A 68 7.26 13.32 -22.79
N PRO A 69 7.42 13.63 -21.49
CA PRO A 69 6.34 14.12 -20.62
C PRO A 69 5.98 15.57 -20.91
N LEU A 70 5.51 15.83 -22.13
CA LEU A 70 5.08 17.13 -22.63
C LEU A 70 3.77 16.97 -23.38
N LEU A 71 2.79 17.80 -23.03
CA LEU A 71 1.57 17.96 -23.80
C LEU A 71 1.81 18.97 -24.92
N VAL A 72 1.02 18.87 -25.99
CA VAL A 72 1.15 19.75 -27.16
C VAL A 72 -0.15 20.46 -27.44
N VAL A 73 -0.09 21.77 -27.63
CA VAL A 73 -1.26 22.57 -28.01
C VAL A 73 -1.93 21.98 -29.25
N GLY A 74 -3.25 21.79 -29.18
CA GLY A 74 -4.07 21.24 -30.25
C GLY A 74 -3.96 19.73 -30.43
N LYS A 75 -3.12 19.01 -29.68
CA LYS A 75 -3.10 17.54 -29.67
C LYS A 75 -3.89 16.99 -28.51
N GLU A 76 -4.70 15.98 -28.78
CA GLU A 76 -5.45 15.27 -27.76
C GLU A 76 -4.52 14.47 -26.85
N PHE A 77 -4.90 14.37 -25.58
CA PHE A 77 -4.29 13.49 -24.59
C PHE A 77 -5.38 12.83 -23.75
N THR A 78 -5.04 11.69 -23.18
CA THR A 78 -5.95 10.89 -22.37
C THR A 78 -5.64 11.08 -20.89
N VAL A 79 -6.67 11.26 -20.09
CA VAL A 79 -6.61 11.18 -18.62
C VAL A 79 -7.38 9.94 -18.19
N THR A 80 -6.72 9.11 -17.40
CA THR A 80 -7.28 7.88 -16.86
C THR A 80 -7.42 8.00 -15.36
N TYR A 81 -8.61 7.64 -14.86
CA TYR A 81 -8.92 7.53 -13.45
C TYR A 81 -9.16 6.05 -13.12
N GLU A 82 -8.41 5.51 -12.16
CA GLU A 82 -8.57 4.15 -11.68
C GLU A 82 -8.90 4.20 -10.19
N LEU A 83 -10.05 3.64 -9.82
CA LEU A 83 -10.55 3.59 -8.46
C LEU A 83 -10.46 2.15 -7.97
N PHE A 84 -9.97 1.97 -6.75
CA PHE A 84 -9.78 0.68 -6.11
C PHE A 84 -10.45 0.69 -4.75
N ASN A 85 -11.34 -0.26 -4.52
CA ASN A 85 -11.87 -0.51 -3.19
C ASN A 85 -10.90 -1.43 -2.46
N LEU A 86 -10.18 -0.87 -1.47
CA LEU A 86 -9.23 -1.61 -0.64
C LEU A 86 -9.90 -2.29 0.56
N GLY A 87 -11.21 -2.09 0.72
CA GLY A 87 -12.01 -2.75 1.75
C GLY A 87 -12.62 -4.05 1.24
N ASN A 88 -13.11 -4.86 2.19
CA ASN A 88 -13.76 -6.14 1.92
C ASN A 88 -15.28 -6.03 1.67
N ALA A 89 -15.88 -4.86 1.90
CA ALA A 89 -17.29 -4.58 1.65
C ALA A 89 -17.48 -3.65 0.44
N PRO A 90 -18.63 -3.73 -0.25
CA PRO A 90 -18.91 -2.89 -1.42
C PRO A 90 -19.07 -1.41 -1.05
N ALA A 91 -18.54 -0.52 -1.89
CA ALA A 91 -18.84 0.91 -1.89
C ALA A 91 -20.03 1.18 -2.82
N TYR A 92 -20.94 2.07 -2.43
CA TYR A 92 -22.14 2.41 -3.19
C TYR A 92 -22.14 3.87 -3.62
N GLY A 93 -22.87 4.17 -4.72
CA GLY A 93 -23.09 5.53 -5.20
C GLY A 93 -21.78 6.30 -5.40
N VAL A 94 -20.79 5.66 -6.03
CA VAL A 94 -19.46 6.24 -6.17
C VAL A 94 -19.47 7.28 -7.28
N GLU A 95 -19.30 8.55 -6.94
CA GLU A 95 -19.22 9.64 -7.91
C GLU A 95 -17.80 10.20 -7.95
N LEU A 96 -17.23 10.30 -9.16
CA LEU A 96 -15.97 10.97 -9.44
C LEU A 96 -16.25 12.30 -10.13
N MET A 97 -15.59 13.36 -9.68
CA MET A 97 -15.67 14.69 -10.28
C MET A 97 -14.30 15.33 -10.37
N ASP A 98 -13.90 15.72 -11.58
CA ASP A 98 -12.67 16.48 -11.84
C ASP A 98 -12.98 17.84 -12.47
N SER A 99 -12.15 18.83 -12.20
CA SER A 99 -12.31 20.19 -12.71
C SER A 99 -11.23 20.53 -13.72
N TRP A 100 -11.64 20.87 -14.94
CA TRP A 100 -10.77 21.29 -16.03
C TRP A 100 -11.17 22.69 -16.48
N ASP A 101 -10.20 23.59 -16.63
CA ASP A 101 -10.46 24.96 -17.10
C ASP A 101 -10.77 24.98 -18.60
N ASP A 102 -12.03 25.27 -18.96
CA ASP A 102 -12.51 25.36 -20.33
C ASP A 102 -11.77 26.43 -21.17
N ALA A 103 -11.14 27.42 -20.52
CA ALA A 103 -10.36 28.44 -21.23
C ALA A 103 -8.98 27.94 -21.69
N SER A 104 -8.53 26.79 -21.17
CA SER A 104 -7.21 26.21 -21.38
C SER A 104 -7.26 24.79 -21.93
N PHE A 105 -8.34 24.04 -21.69
CA PHE A 105 -8.58 22.68 -22.16
C PHE A 105 -9.96 22.53 -22.78
N GLU A 106 -10.04 21.81 -23.89
CA GLU A 106 -11.30 21.41 -24.53
C GLU A 106 -11.57 19.93 -24.20
N LEU A 107 -12.75 19.63 -23.67
CA LEU A 107 -13.24 18.27 -23.50
C LEU A 107 -13.68 17.69 -24.84
N VAL A 108 -12.91 16.73 -25.36
CA VAL A 108 -13.16 16.12 -26.68
C VAL A 108 -14.03 14.88 -26.57
N LYS A 109 -13.80 14.03 -25.56
CA LYS A 109 -14.55 12.80 -25.34
C LYS A 109 -14.62 12.44 -23.86
N GLY A 110 -15.76 11.88 -23.46
CA GLY A 110 -16.06 11.51 -22.09
C GLY A 110 -16.69 12.67 -21.33
N GLU A 111 -16.73 12.53 -20.00
CA GLU A 111 -17.30 13.52 -19.09
C GLU A 111 -16.33 13.75 -17.94
N ALA A 112 -16.25 14.98 -17.44
CA ALA A 112 -15.41 15.32 -16.28
C ALA A 112 -15.95 14.69 -14.98
N THR A 113 -17.18 14.19 -15.02
CA THR A 113 -17.85 13.43 -13.96
C THR A 113 -18.08 11.99 -14.40
N ALA A 114 -18.07 11.06 -13.44
CA ALA A 114 -18.49 9.68 -13.66
C ALA A 114 -19.20 9.15 -12.41
N ALA A 115 -20.25 8.35 -12.59
CA ALA A 115 -20.97 7.71 -11.51
C ALA A 115 -20.91 6.19 -11.68
N PHE A 116 -20.71 5.47 -10.58
CA PHE A 116 -20.73 4.02 -10.50
C PHE A 116 -21.71 3.60 -9.40
N ASP A 117 -22.70 2.78 -9.75
CA ASP A 117 -23.71 2.31 -8.79
C ASP A 117 -23.06 1.65 -7.56
N ARG A 118 -22.03 0.84 -7.81
CA ARG A 118 -21.23 0.19 -6.75
C ARG A 118 -19.86 -0.26 -7.25
N ILE A 119 -18.92 -0.38 -6.33
CA ILE A 119 -17.62 -1.04 -6.50
C ILE A 119 -17.50 -2.10 -5.41
N GLU A 120 -17.45 -3.37 -5.80
CA GLU A 120 -17.33 -4.50 -4.87
C GLU A 120 -16.07 -4.40 -3.99
N GLY A 121 -16.07 -5.11 -2.86
CA GLY A 121 -14.86 -5.29 -2.05
C GLY A 121 -13.73 -5.89 -2.88
N ASP A 122 -12.49 -5.40 -2.68
CA ASP A 122 -11.31 -5.70 -3.50
C ASP A 122 -11.47 -5.41 -5.01
N GLY A 123 -12.56 -4.70 -5.39
CA GLY A 123 -12.91 -4.37 -6.76
C GLY A 123 -12.27 -3.10 -7.28
N SER A 124 -12.43 -2.84 -8.57
CA SER A 124 -11.93 -1.63 -9.22
C SER A 124 -12.86 -1.11 -10.30
N ALA A 125 -12.83 0.21 -10.51
CA ALA A 125 -13.51 0.89 -11.61
C ALA A 125 -12.53 1.79 -12.37
N LYS A 126 -12.82 2.03 -13.65
CA LYS A 126 -11.98 2.86 -14.52
C LYS A 126 -12.83 3.84 -15.30
N HIS A 127 -12.38 5.10 -15.34
CA HIS A 127 -12.95 6.16 -16.17
C HIS A 127 -11.87 6.81 -17.02
N THR A 128 -12.24 7.27 -18.21
CA THR A 128 -11.30 7.85 -19.16
C THR A 128 -11.89 9.06 -19.85
N VAL A 129 -11.09 10.12 -19.91
CA VAL A 129 -11.46 11.40 -20.52
C VAL A 129 -10.39 11.80 -21.53
N VAL A 130 -10.81 12.33 -22.68
CA VAL A 130 -9.90 12.86 -23.70
C VAL A 130 -10.05 14.38 -23.75
N LEU A 131 -8.92 15.06 -23.54
CA LEU A 131 -8.81 16.52 -23.50
C LEU A 131 -7.88 17.01 -24.59
N ARG A 132 -8.03 18.27 -24.99
CA ARG A 132 -7.12 18.95 -25.92
C ARG A 132 -6.68 20.30 -25.33
N PRO A 133 -5.37 20.55 -25.15
CA PRO A 133 -4.89 21.83 -24.66
C PRO A 133 -5.04 22.92 -25.72
N LEU A 134 -5.55 24.08 -25.32
CA LEU A 134 -5.80 25.22 -26.19
C LEU A 134 -4.68 26.27 -26.14
N LYS A 135 -3.87 26.28 -25.08
CA LYS A 135 -2.79 27.26 -24.85
C LYS A 135 -1.56 26.57 -24.29
N GLU A 136 -0.39 27.13 -24.60
CA GLU A 136 0.88 26.69 -24.00
C GLU A 136 1.03 27.29 -22.59
N GLY A 137 1.75 26.59 -21.73
CA GLY A 137 1.92 27.00 -20.34
C GLY A 137 2.26 25.84 -19.41
N VAL A 138 2.36 26.17 -18.12
CA VAL A 138 2.42 25.17 -17.05
C VAL A 138 1.08 25.19 -16.35
N PHE A 139 0.41 24.04 -16.32
CA PHE A 139 -0.92 23.88 -15.74
C PHE A 139 -0.84 22.98 -14.51
N ASP A 140 -1.63 23.33 -13.51
CA ASP A 140 -1.79 22.50 -12.32
C ASP A 140 -2.91 21.49 -12.57
N CYS A 141 -2.56 20.20 -12.58
CA CYS A 141 -3.54 19.13 -12.72
C CYS A 141 -4.04 18.75 -11.34
N THR A 142 -5.07 19.45 -10.85
CA THR A 142 -5.64 19.19 -9.52
C THR A 142 -6.15 17.76 -9.38
N ARG A 143 -6.25 17.30 -8.13
CA ARG A 143 -6.85 16.00 -7.80
C ARG A 143 -8.35 16.02 -8.08
N ALA A 144 -8.90 14.92 -8.57
CA ALA A 144 -10.34 14.75 -8.66
C ALA A 144 -10.91 14.37 -7.29
N ASN A 145 -12.14 14.80 -7.03
CA ASN A 145 -12.89 14.43 -5.83
C ASN A 145 -13.72 13.18 -6.09
N ILE A 146 -13.83 12.32 -5.09
CA ILE A 146 -14.63 11.10 -5.14
C ILE A 146 -15.52 11.05 -3.90
N THR A 147 -16.81 10.87 -4.09
CA THR A 147 -17.80 10.69 -3.01
C THR A 147 -18.39 9.29 -3.10
N TYR A 148 -18.66 8.66 -1.96
CA TYR A 148 -19.27 7.33 -1.90
C TYR A 148 -19.90 7.06 -0.53
N THR A 149 -20.73 6.03 -0.45
CA THR A 149 -21.32 5.54 0.81
C THR A 149 -20.92 4.09 1.09
N THR A 150 -20.95 3.71 2.37
CA THR A 150 -20.67 2.34 2.82
C THR A 150 -21.93 1.46 2.86
N VAL A 151 -23.11 2.09 2.88
CA VAL A 151 -24.41 1.44 2.95
C VAL A 151 -25.18 1.74 1.65
N PRO A 152 -25.93 0.77 1.11
CA PRO A 152 -26.86 1.00 0.00
C PRO A 152 -27.85 2.14 0.29
N GLU A 153 -28.22 2.92 -0.73
CA GLU A 153 -29.17 4.04 -0.61
C GLU A 153 -30.56 3.61 -0.10
N ASP A 154 -31.00 2.38 -0.42
CA ASP A 154 -32.29 1.84 0.04
C ASP A 154 -32.30 1.43 1.52
N GLN A 155 -31.12 1.30 2.13
CA GLN A 155 -30.91 0.95 3.54
C GLN A 155 -30.25 2.09 4.33
N ALA A 156 -30.02 3.22 3.66
CA ALA A 156 -29.49 4.44 4.23
C ALA A 156 -30.58 5.15 5.04
N ASP A 157 -30.72 4.81 6.32
CA ASP A 157 -31.38 5.71 7.28
C ASP A 157 -30.57 7.01 7.40
N GLU A 158 -31.21 8.14 7.73
CA GLU A 158 -30.54 9.47 7.85
C GLU A 158 -29.30 9.43 8.79
N ASP A 159 -29.27 8.50 9.75
CA ASP A 159 -28.18 8.31 10.71
C ASP A 159 -27.17 7.20 10.32
N ALA A 160 -27.48 6.37 9.31
CA ALA A 160 -26.67 5.20 8.91
C ALA A 160 -25.85 5.42 7.63
N ALA A 161 -26.23 6.39 6.79
CA ALA A 161 -25.52 6.72 5.56
C ALA A 161 -24.21 7.46 5.86
N GLU A 162 -23.12 6.72 6.02
CA GLU A 162 -21.80 7.32 6.17
C GLU A 162 -21.26 7.78 4.81
N TYR A 163 -21.45 9.06 4.49
CA TYR A 163 -20.84 9.71 3.33
C TYR A 163 -19.34 9.83 3.53
N ARG A 164 -18.57 9.36 2.56
CA ARG A 164 -17.11 9.42 2.56
C ARG A 164 -16.61 10.14 1.33
N GLU A 165 -15.49 10.83 1.51
CA GLU A 165 -14.77 11.51 0.45
C GLU A 165 -13.38 10.89 0.29
N ALA A 166 -12.92 10.81 -0.96
CA ALA A 166 -11.58 10.41 -1.33
C ALA A 166 -11.05 11.34 -2.42
N LEU A 167 -9.73 11.44 -2.53
CA LEU A 167 -9.06 12.24 -3.55
C LEU A 167 -8.19 11.33 -4.40
N THR A 168 -8.11 11.61 -5.70
CA THR A 168 -7.16 10.91 -6.57
C THR A 168 -5.72 11.34 -6.27
N SER A 169 -4.76 10.59 -6.79
CA SER A 169 -3.42 11.13 -7.04
C SER A 169 -3.45 12.34 -7.99
N THR A 170 -2.30 13.00 -8.14
CA THR A 170 -2.11 14.08 -9.11
C THR A 170 -0.70 13.96 -9.70
N ASP A 171 -0.59 14.20 -11.00
CA ASP A 171 0.69 14.32 -11.71
C ASP A 171 1.35 15.70 -11.47
N GLY A 172 0.71 16.57 -10.69
CA GLY A 172 1.20 17.89 -10.32
C GLY A 172 1.19 18.86 -11.51
N LEU A 173 2.33 19.51 -11.73
CA LEU A 173 2.49 20.52 -12.77
C LEU A 173 2.80 19.86 -14.11
N VAL A 174 1.97 20.14 -15.11
CA VAL A 174 2.12 19.62 -16.47
C VAL A 174 2.48 20.74 -17.42
N GLN A 175 3.51 20.51 -18.24
CA GLN A 175 3.94 21.47 -19.26
C GLN A 175 3.25 21.17 -20.59
N VAL A 176 2.57 22.20 -21.12
CA VAL A 176 2.01 22.21 -22.48
C VAL A 176 2.89 23.13 -23.33
N VAL A 177 3.37 22.62 -24.47
CA VAL A 177 4.22 23.36 -25.42
C VAL A 177 3.57 23.48 -26.79
N THR A 178 4.01 24.43 -27.62
CA THR A 178 3.63 24.44 -29.03
C THR A 178 4.19 23.25 -29.79
N ALA A 179 3.55 22.89 -30.91
CA ALA A 179 4.04 21.85 -31.81
C ALA A 179 5.44 22.16 -32.39
N ALA A 180 5.78 23.44 -32.55
CA ALA A 180 7.11 23.87 -33.00
C ALA A 180 8.18 23.57 -31.95
N GLU A 181 7.91 23.90 -30.68
CA GLU A 181 8.83 23.60 -29.58
C GLU A 181 8.95 22.10 -29.31
N TYR A 182 7.84 21.37 -29.33
CA TYR A 182 7.86 19.91 -29.22
C TYR A 182 8.79 19.30 -30.28
N ARG A 183 8.63 19.66 -31.56
CA ARG A 183 9.51 19.19 -32.65
C ARG A 183 10.97 19.59 -32.47
N ARG A 184 11.26 20.71 -31.83
CA ARG A 184 12.64 21.12 -31.52
C ARG A 184 13.25 20.22 -30.44
N ARG A 185 12.47 19.82 -29.43
CA ARG A 185 12.91 18.95 -28.33
C ARG A 185 12.98 17.48 -28.73
N THR A 186 12.05 17.02 -29.56
CA THR A 186 11.93 15.61 -29.97
C THR A 186 12.33 15.40 -31.44
N GLY A 187 13.11 16.34 -32.01
CA GLY A 187 13.49 16.32 -33.41
C GLY A 187 14.17 15.01 -33.79
N SER A 188 13.88 14.49 -34.98
CA SER A 188 14.47 13.24 -35.42
C SER A 188 15.98 13.38 -35.57
N THR A 189 16.72 12.50 -34.92
CA THR A 189 18.18 12.37 -34.96
C THR A 189 18.72 11.89 -36.33
N THR A 190 17.89 11.83 -37.37
CA THR A 190 18.28 11.30 -38.69
C THR A 190 19.54 11.96 -39.25
N ASN A 191 19.66 13.28 -39.13
CA ASN A 191 20.87 13.99 -39.57
C ASN A 191 22.10 13.60 -38.74
N GLU A 192 21.95 13.35 -37.44
CA GLU A 192 23.06 12.94 -36.58
C GLU A 192 23.49 11.51 -36.91
N TRP A 193 22.53 10.60 -37.16
CA TRP A 193 22.84 9.23 -37.61
C TRP A 193 23.53 9.21 -38.97
N LEU A 194 23.17 10.12 -39.89
CA LEU A 194 23.89 10.26 -41.16
C LEU A 194 25.34 10.74 -40.97
N VAL A 195 25.57 11.69 -40.06
CA VAL A 195 26.92 12.15 -39.72
C VAL A 195 27.74 11.03 -39.08
N VAL A 196 27.15 10.28 -38.14
CA VAL A 196 27.80 9.12 -37.52
C VAL A 196 28.15 8.08 -38.58
N ALA A 197 27.20 7.73 -39.46
CA ALA A 197 27.43 6.77 -40.55
C ALA A 197 28.57 7.23 -41.49
N ALA A 198 28.61 8.53 -41.84
CA ALA A 198 29.67 9.08 -42.69
C ALA A 198 31.05 9.04 -42.01
N LEU A 199 31.13 9.39 -40.71
CA LEU A 199 32.37 9.33 -39.93
C LEU A 199 32.83 7.90 -39.71
N SER A 200 31.92 6.96 -39.45
CA SER A 200 32.25 5.53 -39.33
C SER A 200 32.77 4.97 -40.64
N ALA A 201 32.18 5.35 -41.78
CA ALA A 201 32.67 4.94 -43.10
C ALA A 201 34.10 5.42 -43.37
N LEU A 202 34.47 6.64 -42.91
CA LEU A 202 35.84 7.15 -43.02
C LEU A 202 36.86 6.32 -42.23
N VAL A 203 36.48 5.78 -41.06
CA VAL A 203 37.36 4.89 -40.26
C VAL A 203 37.54 3.53 -40.91
N VAL A 204 36.47 2.95 -41.47
CA VAL A 204 36.51 1.63 -42.12
C VAL A 204 37.28 1.67 -43.45
N VAL A 205 37.28 2.82 -44.13
CA VAL A 205 37.95 3.01 -45.44
C VAL A 205 39.35 3.64 -45.30
N GLY A 206 39.75 4.05 -44.09
CA GLY A 206 41.12 4.49 -43.76
C GLY A 206 42.16 3.35 -43.90
N PRO A 207 43.46 3.66 -44.05
CA PRO A 207 44.43 2.77 -44.69
C PRO A 207 44.65 1.45 -43.94
N MET A 208 44.32 0.35 -44.62
CA MET A 208 45.07 -0.92 -44.57
C MET A 208 46.33 -0.80 -45.43
#